data_AF-A0A438FGL3-F1
#
_entry.id   AF-A0A438FGL3-F1
#
_cell.length_a   1.000
_cell.length_b   1.000
_cell.length_c   1.000
_cell.angle_alpha   90.00
_cell.angle_beta   90.00
_cell.angle_gamma   90.00
#
_symmetry.space_group_name_H-M   'P 1'
#
loop_
_entity.id
_entity.type
_entity.pdbx_description
1 polymer ?
#
loop_
_entity_poly.entity_id
_entity_poly.type
_entity_poly.pdbx_seq_one_letter_code
_entity_poly.pdbx_strand_id
1 'polypeptide(L)'
;MTSYQAFYGRLPPLILAYPEGLSPVHEVDQTLLHHDELLHQLKTNLEISMNRMKQQADSKRRDIQFAVGDQVLLKLRPYRQQTVFKRAHQKLSSRYYGPYPILEKIGAVAYRLQLPPTARIHPVFHVSLLKPYNGTPAVTPLDLPPLADNGVITLEPQQILDTRWIKRGDTFMEESLVHWKHLPHEKATWESTDTICHQFPHLMLEDKHPLHGVGNGKPRRSCRTPRPNSRYMD
;
A
#
# COMPACT_ATOMS: atom_id res chain seq x y z
N MET A 1 -8.47 -35.47 -2.66
CA MET A 1 -9.77 -35.32 -3.35
C MET A 1 -9.53 -34.54 -4.63
N THR A 2 -9.89 -35.08 -5.81
CA THR A 2 -9.76 -34.34 -7.08
C THR A 2 -10.90 -33.32 -7.21
N SER A 3 -10.71 -32.25 -7.99
CA SER A 3 -11.77 -31.27 -8.27
C SER A 3 -13.03 -31.93 -8.87
N TYR A 4 -12.84 -32.92 -9.74
CA TYR A 4 -13.93 -33.74 -10.28
C TYR A 4 -14.73 -34.44 -9.18
N GLN A 5 -14.05 -35.12 -8.25
CA GLN A 5 -14.70 -35.83 -7.15
C GLN A 5 -15.44 -34.86 -6.21
N ALA A 6 -14.87 -33.69 -5.95
CA ALA A 6 -15.51 -32.65 -5.15
C ALA A 6 -16.81 -32.12 -5.78
N PHE A 7 -16.87 -32.03 -7.11
CA PHE A 7 -18.03 -31.51 -7.82
C PHE A 7 -19.10 -32.58 -8.09
N TYR A 8 -18.69 -33.78 -8.49
CA TYR A 8 -19.61 -34.84 -8.96
C TYR A 8 -19.87 -35.94 -7.94
N GLY A 9 -19.21 -35.94 -6.77
CA GLY A 9 -19.41 -36.95 -5.72
C GLY A 9 -18.96 -38.37 -6.08
N ARG A 10 -18.32 -38.54 -7.24
CA ARG A 10 -17.80 -39.83 -7.74
C ARG A 10 -16.37 -39.67 -8.26
N LEU A 11 -15.61 -40.76 -8.29
CA LEU A 11 -14.27 -40.76 -8.88
C LEU A 11 -14.36 -40.49 -10.39
N PRO A 12 -13.37 -39.78 -10.98
CA PRO A 12 -13.31 -39.63 -12.42
C PRO A 12 -13.16 -40.99 -13.09
N PRO A 13 -13.75 -41.19 -14.29
CA PRO A 13 -13.57 -42.43 -15.03
C PRO A 13 -12.08 -42.67 -15.27
N LEU A 14 -11.63 -43.91 -15.02
CA LEU A 14 -10.25 -44.31 -15.24
C LEU A 14 -10.03 -44.44 -16.76
N ILE A 15 -9.05 -43.72 -17.29
CA ILE A 15 -8.54 -43.95 -18.64
C ILE A 15 -7.49 -45.06 -18.49
N LEU A 16 -7.86 -46.28 -18.89
CA LEU A 16 -6.97 -47.44 -18.88
C LEU A 16 -6.07 -47.40 -20.11
N ALA A 17 -4.79 -47.75 -19.92
CA ALA A 17 -3.89 -47.95 -21.05
C ALA A 17 -4.36 -49.16 -21.87
N TYR A 18 -4.37 -49.01 -23.17
CA TYR A 18 -4.69 -50.01 -24.17
C TYR A 18 -3.48 -50.93 -24.41
N PRO A 19 -3.58 -52.24 -24.10
CA PRO A 19 -2.54 -53.19 -24.46
C PRO A 19 -2.66 -53.58 -25.94
N GLU A 20 -1.51 -53.71 -26.60
CA GLU A 20 -1.39 -54.06 -28.02
C GLU A 20 -2.08 -55.38 -28.37
N GLY A 21 -2.80 -55.43 -29.49
CA GLY A 21 -3.39 -56.65 -30.05
C GLY A 21 -4.77 -57.03 -29.49
N LEU A 22 -5.45 -56.17 -28.72
CA LEU A 22 -6.83 -56.45 -28.28
C LEU A 22 -7.88 -56.27 -29.38
N SER A 23 -7.59 -55.43 -30.38
CA SER A 23 -8.47 -55.18 -31.51
C SER A 23 -8.09 -56.12 -32.66
N PRO A 24 -9.05 -56.86 -33.23
CA PRO A 24 -8.80 -57.68 -34.42
C PRO A 24 -8.57 -56.84 -35.68
N VAL A 25 -8.97 -55.56 -35.66
CA VAL A 25 -8.77 -54.61 -36.77
C VAL A 25 -7.48 -53.84 -36.50
N HIS A 26 -6.49 -54.02 -37.38
CA HIS A 26 -5.17 -53.42 -37.28
C HIS A 26 -5.21 -51.88 -37.21
N GLU A 27 -6.05 -51.23 -38.01
CA GLU A 27 -6.20 -49.78 -37.99
C GLU A 27 -6.71 -49.27 -36.62
N VAL A 28 -7.65 -49.99 -36.00
CA VAL A 28 -8.18 -49.64 -34.69
C VAL A 28 -7.12 -49.86 -33.61
N ASP A 29 -6.34 -50.93 -33.71
CA ASP A 29 -5.24 -51.22 -32.79
C ASP A 29 -4.17 -50.11 -32.80
N GLN A 30 -3.74 -49.69 -33.99
CA GLN A 30 -2.78 -48.60 -34.15
C GLN A 30 -3.29 -47.25 -33.66
N THR A 31 -4.57 -46.93 -33.92
CA THR A 31 -5.14 -45.64 -33.47
C THR A 31 -5.24 -45.56 -31.95
N LEU A 32 -5.58 -46.66 -31.27
CA LEU A 32 -5.64 -46.71 -29.81
C LEU A 32 -4.24 -46.61 -29.17
N LEU A 33 -3.24 -47.30 -29.73
CA LEU A 33 -1.85 -47.17 -29.30
C LEU A 33 -1.32 -45.74 -29.46
N HIS A 34 -1.60 -45.11 -30.60
CA HIS A 34 -1.19 -43.73 -30.86
C HIS A 34 -1.88 -42.75 -29.90
N HIS A 35 -3.17 -42.97 -29.61
CA HIS A 35 -3.90 -42.15 -28.64
C HIS A 35 -3.29 -42.23 -27.23
N ASP A 36 -2.90 -43.41 -26.78
CA ASP A 36 -2.23 -43.60 -25.49
C ASP A 36 -0.85 -42.93 -25.45
N GLU A 37 -0.09 -43.00 -26.55
CA GLU A 37 1.18 -42.28 -26.67
C GLU A 37 0.97 -40.77 -26.53
N LEU A 38 -0.04 -40.22 -27.21
CA LEU A 38 -0.41 -38.80 -27.10
C LEU A 38 -0.84 -38.42 -25.68
N LEU A 39 -1.65 -39.25 -25.01
CA LEU A 39 -2.06 -39.01 -23.63
C LEU A 39 -0.87 -39.01 -22.68
N HIS A 40 0.08 -39.93 -22.87
CA HIS A 40 1.30 -39.97 -22.09
C HIS A 40 2.13 -38.69 -22.29
N GLN A 41 2.35 -38.28 -23.55
CA GLN A 41 3.05 -37.03 -23.87
C GLN A 41 2.35 -35.79 -23.29
N LEU A 42 1.01 -35.75 -23.33
CA LEU A 42 0.24 -34.65 -22.76
C LEU A 42 0.43 -34.59 -21.24
N LYS A 43 0.40 -35.73 -20.56
CA LYS A 43 0.57 -35.83 -19.11
C LYS A 43 1.96 -35.38 -18.67
N THR A 44 3.02 -35.81 -19.36
CA THR A 44 4.39 -35.38 -19.07
C THR A 44 4.57 -33.88 -19.32
N ASN A 45 4.05 -33.36 -20.43
CA ASN A 45 4.12 -31.93 -20.74
C ASN A 45 3.37 -31.07 -19.71
N LEU A 46 2.22 -31.54 -19.20
CA LEU A 46 1.51 -30.88 -18.10
C LEU A 46 2.33 -30.85 -16.82
N GLU A 47 2.95 -31.97 -16.44
CA GLU A 47 3.80 -32.04 -15.25
C GLU A 47 5.02 -31.10 -15.36
N ILE A 48 5.68 -31.08 -16.51
CA ILE A 48 6.80 -30.16 -16.80
C ILE A 48 6.33 -28.70 -16.69
N SER A 49 5.18 -28.38 -17.30
CA SER A 49 4.61 -27.03 -17.27
C SER A 49 4.25 -26.60 -15.85
N MET A 50 3.61 -27.48 -15.08
CA MET A 50 3.29 -27.24 -13.66
C MET A 50 4.55 -27.00 -12.83
N ASN A 51 5.59 -27.82 -13.01
CA ASN A 51 6.85 -27.66 -12.30
C ASN A 51 7.53 -26.32 -12.65
N ARG A 52 7.58 -25.96 -13.94
CA ARG A 52 8.12 -24.67 -14.39
C ARG A 52 7.37 -23.49 -13.78
N MET A 53 6.03 -23.54 -13.75
CA MET A 53 5.22 -22.50 -13.11
C MET A 53 5.52 -22.38 -11.61
N LYS A 54 5.66 -23.52 -10.92
CA LYS A 54 6.01 -23.56 -9.50
C LYS A 54 7.38 -22.94 -9.24
N GLN A 55 8.41 -23.39 -9.96
CA GLN A 55 9.78 -22.85 -9.83
C GLN A 55 9.82 -21.34 -10.09
N GLN A 56 9.12 -20.87 -11.12
CA GLN A 56 9.07 -19.44 -11.44
C GLN A 56 8.37 -18.61 -10.36
N ALA A 57 7.29 -19.15 -9.76
CA ALA A 57 6.56 -18.49 -8.68
C ALA A 57 7.37 -18.47 -7.37
N ASP A 58 8.04 -19.57 -7.04
CA ASP A 58 8.79 -19.74 -5.80
C ASP A 58 10.17 -19.04 -5.85
N SER A 59 10.76 -18.84 -7.04
CA SER A 59 12.06 -18.18 -7.24
C SER A 59 12.19 -16.80 -6.55
N LYS A 60 11.08 -16.05 -6.43
CA LYS A 60 11.06 -14.72 -5.80
C LYS A 60 10.51 -14.73 -4.37
N ARG A 61 10.04 -15.88 -3.87
CA ARG A 61 9.54 -16.01 -2.50
C ARG A 61 10.74 -16.14 -1.56
N ARG A 62 10.63 -15.54 -0.38
CA ARG A 62 11.64 -15.61 0.67
C ARG A 62 10.94 -16.05 1.94
N ASP A 63 11.54 -16.98 2.64
CA ASP A 63 11.08 -17.40 3.96
C ASP A 63 11.51 -16.36 4.98
N ILE A 64 10.70 -15.32 5.10
CA ILE A 64 10.86 -14.28 6.10
C ILE A 64 10.10 -14.74 7.34
N GLN A 65 10.79 -14.77 8.48
CA GLN A 65 10.20 -15.05 9.77
C GLN A 65 10.59 -13.94 10.75
N PHE A 66 9.70 -13.66 11.69
CA PHE A 66 9.92 -12.66 12.73
C PHE A 66 9.69 -13.29 14.11
N ALA A 67 10.37 -12.75 15.11
CA ALA A 67 10.18 -13.10 16.50
C ALA A 67 9.21 -12.12 17.19
N VAL A 68 8.67 -12.53 18.33
CA VAL A 68 7.94 -11.63 19.23
C VAL A 68 8.91 -10.59 19.76
N GLY A 69 8.54 -9.31 19.70
CA GLY A 69 9.39 -8.17 20.07
C GLY A 69 10.14 -7.53 18.89
N ASP A 70 10.23 -8.19 17.73
CA ASP A 70 10.85 -7.59 16.55
C ASP A 70 10.06 -6.36 16.09
N GLN A 71 10.80 -5.32 15.69
CA GLN A 71 10.23 -4.11 15.10
C GLN A 71 10.03 -4.31 13.60
N VAL A 72 8.81 -4.11 13.13
CA VAL A 72 8.48 -4.25 11.71
C VAL A 72 7.73 -3.05 11.16
N LEU A 73 8.00 -2.74 9.90
CA LEU A 73 7.24 -1.79 9.11
C LEU A 73 6.05 -2.47 8.44
N LEU A 74 4.87 -1.88 8.61
CA LEU A 74 3.63 -2.39 8.01
C LEU A 74 3.36 -1.73 6.65
N LYS A 75 3.16 -2.56 5.62
CA LYS A 75 2.76 -2.13 4.28
C LYS A 75 1.26 -1.93 4.20
N LEU A 76 0.83 -0.69 3.96
CA LEU A 76 -0.58 -0.34 3.81
C LEU A 76 -0.89 0.09 2.39
N ARG A 77 -2.15 -0.04 1.97
CA ARG A 77 -2.64 0.41 0.66
C ARG A 77 -3.39 1.73 0.85
N PRO A 78 -2.81 2.89 0.48
CA PRO A 78 -3.40 4.21 0.75
C PRO A 78 -4.82 4.38 0.21
N TYR A 79 -5.13 3.76 -0.94
CA TYR A 79 -6.43 3.92 -1.62
C TYR A 79 -7.58 3.15 -0.95
N ARG A 80 -7.29 2.09 -0.18
CA ARG A 80 -8.29 1.29 0.55
C ARG A 80 -8.29 1.55 2.05
N GLN A 81 -7.17 2.06 2.58
CA GLN A 81 -6.97 2.35 4.00
C GLN A 81 -6.73 3.85 4.18
N GLN A 82 -7.65 4.64 3.62
CA GLN A 82 -7.64 6.10 3.76
C GLN A 82 -7.80 6.56 5.21
N THR A 83 -8.13 5.63 6.12
CA THR A 83 -8.24 5.81 7.56
C THR A 83 -6.89 5.85 8.27
N VAL A 84 -5.79 5.52 7.58
CA VAL A 84 -4.44 5.47 8.15
C VAL A 84 -3.60 6.68 7.76
N PHE A 85 -3.72 7.20 6.52
CA PHE A 85 -3.02 8.44 6.14
C PHE A 85 -3.69 9.15 4.95
N LYS A 86 -4.11 10.40 5.12
CA LYS A 86 -4.48 11.31 4.02
C LYS A 86 -3.27 12.21 3.77
N ARG A 87 -2.55 11.99 2.66
CA ARG A 87 -1.50 12.91 2.15
C ARG A 87 -2.03 13.63 0.92
N ALA A 88 -1.59 14.87 0.74
CA ALA A 88 -1.85 15.67 -0.47
C ALA A 88 -1.54 14.90 -1.76
N HIS A 89 -0.51 14.04 -1.74
CA HIS A 89 -0.12 13.20 -2.88
C HIS A 89 -0.03 11.72 -2.48
N GLN A 90 -1.15 10.99 -2.58
CA GLN A 90 -1.21 9.55 -2.29
C GLN A 90 -0.19 8.73 -3.10
N LYS A 91 0.06 9.09 -4.36
CA LYS A 91 0.99 8.35 -5.26
C LYS A 91 2.45 8.42 -4.82
N LEU A 92 2.85 9.50 -4.15
CA LEU A 92 4.22 9.74 -3.66
C LEU A 92 4.38 9.42 -2.17
N SER A 93 3.32 8.94 -1.51
CA SER A 93 3.37 8.59 -0.09
C SER A 93 4.18 7.31 0.16
N SER A 94 4.81 7.24 1.33
CA SER A 94 5.50 6.04 1.80
C SER A 94 4.48 4.91 1.99
N ARG A 95 4.78 3.73 1.44
CA ARG A 95 3.88 2.56 1.55
C ARG A 95 4.00 1.81 2.87
N TYR A 96 5.10 2.02 3.57
CA TYR A 96 5.45 1.38 4.84
C TYR A 96 5.29 2.37 5.98
N TYR A 97 4.70 1.93 7.08
CA TYR A 97 4.32 2.75 8.23
C TYR A 97 4.80 2.12 9.53
N GLY A 98 5.34 2.97 10.40
CA GLY A 98 5.74 2.72 11.79
C GLY A 98 6.78 1.61 11.97
N PRO A 99 7.71 1.69 12.92
CA PRO A 99 8.14 0.48 13.58
C PRO A 99 7.03 0.06 14.56
N TYR A 100 6.38 -1.06 14.29
CA TYR A 100 5.44 -1.68 15.23
C TYR A 100 6.07 -2.95 15.79
N PRO A 101 6.07 -3.15 17.12
CA PRO A 101 6.53 -4.39 17.69
C PRO A 101 5.52 -5.51 17.41
N ILE A 102 6.03 -6.71 17.16
CA ILE A 102 5.23 -7.93 17.08
C ILE A 102 4.89 -8.38 18.50
N LEU A 103 3.59 -8.48 18.79
CA LEU A 103 3.08 -8.97 20.08
C LEU A 103 3.02 -10.50 20.12
N GLU A 104 2.62 -11.11 19.01
CA GLU A 104 2.34 -12.55 18.96
C GLU A 104 2.46 -13.09 17.53
N LYS A 105 2.92 -14.34 17.42
CA LYS A 105 2.92 -15.12 16.18
C LYS A 105 1.70 -16.04 16.17
N ILE A 106 0.66 -15.67 15.43
CA ILE A 106 -0.62 -16.42 15.37
C ILE A 106 -0.47 -17.70 14.53
N GLY A 107 0.43 -17.68 13.55
CA GLY A 107 0.73 -18.87 12.75
C GLY A 107 2.05 -18.73 12.00
N ALA A 108 2.30 -19.64 11.06
CA ALA A 108 3.53 -19.60 10.26
C ALA A 108 3.68 -18.28 9.46
N VAL A 109 2.56 -17.69 9.05
CA VAL A 109 2.54 -16.56 8.11
C VAL A 109 1.82 -15.33 8.66
N ALA A 110 1.16 -15.41 9.82
CA ALA A 110 0.35 -14.34 10.39
C ALA A 110 0.91 -13.87 11.74
N TYR A 111 1.08 -12.56 11.87
CA TYR A 111 1.63 -11.91 13.07
C TYR A 111 0.70 -10.82 13.57
N ARG A 112 0.59 -10.69 14.89
CA ARG A 112 -0.15 -9.62 15.57
C ARG A 112 0.81 -8.49 15.92
N LEU A 113 0.49 -7.28 15.47
CA LEU A 113 1.26 -6.07 15.74
C LEU A 113 0.65 -5.26 16.87
N GLN A 114 1.49 -4.53 17.61
CA GLN A 114 1.03 -3.47 18.51
C GLN A 114 0.74 -2.21 17.70
N LEU A 115 -0.51 -2.07 17.28
CA LEU A 115 -0.98 -0.84 16.65
C LEU A 115 -1.46 0.18 17.70
N PRO A 116 -1.37 1.48 17.41
CA PRO A 116 -2.02 2.52 18.19
C PRO A 116 -3.51 2.23 18.40
N PRO A 117 -4.08 2.57 19.56
CA PRO A 117 -5.50 2.35 19.84
C PRO A 117 -6.43 3.13 18.89
N THR A 118 -5.91 4.17 18.23
CA THR A 118 -6.60 4.95 17.20
C THR A 118 -6.76 4.20 15.87
N ALA A 119 -6.07 3.08 15.68
CA ALA A 119 -6.06 2.32 14.44
C ALA A 119 -7.34 1.50 14.27
N ARG A 120 -8.19 1.83 13.30
CA ARG A 120 -9.39 1.03 12.93
C ARG A 120 -9.09 -0.14 11.98
N ILE A 121 -7.87 -0.66 11.98
CA ILE A 121 -7.45 -1.80 11.17
C ILE A 121 -7.18 -3.00 12.07
N HIS A 122 -7.53 -4.20 11.61
CA HIS A 122 -7.24 -5.42 12.38
C HIS A 122 -5.73 -5.55 12.61
N PRO A 123 -5.27 -5.89 13.83
CA PRO A 123 -3.86 -5.90 14.18
C PRO A 123 -3.09 -7.12 13.64
N VAL A 124 -3.75 -8.01 12.91
CA VAL A 124 -3.18 -9.27 12.40
C VAL A 124 -2.87 -9.14 10.93
N PHE A 125 -1.61 -9.36 10.56
CA PHE A 125 -1.13 -9.19 9.19
C PHE A 125 -0.32 -10.39 8.71
N HIS A 126 -0.41 -10.64 7.40
CA HIS A 126 0.40 -11.63 6.69
C HIS A 126 1.85 -11.15 6.56
N VAL A 127 2.81 -12.06 6.67
CA VAL A 127 4.27 -11.78 6.68
C VAL A 127 4.74 -10.95 5.47
N SER A 128 4.12 -11.13 4.31
CA SER A 128 4.42 -10.38 3.08
C SER A 128 4.09 -8.88 3.14
N LEU A 129 3.31 -8.45 4.13
CA LEU A 129 2.99 -7.05 4.40
C LEU A 129 3.97 -6.44 5.42
N LEU A 130 4.87 -7.23 6.00
CA LEU A 130 5.81 -6.81 7.01
C LEU A 130 7.20 -6.68 6.42
N LYS A 131 7.97 -5.71 6.91
CA LYS A 131 9.38 -5.54 6.56
C LYS A 131 10.18 -5.34 7.86
N PRO A 132 11.32 -6.02 8.05
CA PRO A 132 12.16 -5.81 9.24
C PRO A 132 12.60 -4.34 9.31
N TYR A 133 12.60 -3.79 10.52
CA TYR A 133 13.12 -2.46 10.81
C TYR A 133 14.49 -2.57 11.47
N ASN A 134 15.54 -2.11 10.78
CA ASN A 134 16.94 -2.22 11.23
C ASN A 134 17.50 -0.90 11.81
N GLY A 135 16.64 0.05 12.18
CA GLY A 135 17.05 1.34 12.74
C GLY A 135 17.02 1.33 14.28
N THR A 136 17.69 2.29 14.91
CA THR A 136 17.44 2.58 16.33
C THR A 136 15.98 3.02 16.49
N PRO A 137 15.25 2.52 17.50
CA PRO A 137 13.86 2.91 17.73
C PRO A 137 13.83 4.38 18.18
N ALA A 138 13.81 5.30 17.23
CA ALA A 138 13.54 6.70 17.53
C ALA A 138 12.09 6.79 18.05
N VAL A 139 11.94 7.40 19.22
CA VAL A 139 10.79 7.42 20.14
C VAL A 139 9.52 8.08 19.57
N THR A 140 9.42 8.31 18.27
CA THR A 140 8.17 8.76 17.66
C THR A 140 7.72 7.70 16.67
N PRO A 141 6.80 6.78 17.06
CA PRO A 141 5.93 6.22 16.04
C PRO A 141 5.39 7.42 15.25
N LEU A 142 5.48 7.36 13.91
CA LEU A 142 4.65 8.20 13.07
C LEU A 142 3.22 7.80 13.43
N ASP A 143 2.67 8.47 14.44
CA ASP A 143 1.38 8.15 15.00
C ASP A 143 0.40 8.09 13.85
N LEU A 144 -0.35 7.00 13.79
CA LEU A 144 -1.49 6.92 12.91
C LEU A 144 -2.38 8.12 13.28
N PRO A 145 -2.59 9.09 12.37
CA PRO A 145 -3.36 10.27 12.69
C PRO A 145 -4.73 9.85 13.24
N PRO A 146 -5.21 10.51 14.30
CA PRO A 146 -6.48 10.16 14.92
C PRO A 146 -7.61 10.22 13.89
N LEU A 147 -8.43 9.17 13.87
CA LEU A 147 -9.55 9.03 12.96
C LEU A 147 -10.85 9.45 13.64
N ALA A 148 -11.63 10.33 13.01
CA ALA A 148 -12.97 10.66 13.47
C ALA A 148 -13.96 9.51 13.23
N ASP A 149 -15.12 9.55 13.91
CA ASP A 149 -16.09 8.45 13.97
C ASP A 149 -16.66 7.98 12.64
N ASN A 150 -16.57 8.79 11.61
CA ASN A 150 -17.00 8.50 10.24
C ASN A 150 -15.92 7.88 9.33
N GLY A 151 -14.74 7.53 9.85
CA GLY A 151 -13.68 6.95 9.01
C GLY A 151 -12.93 7.97 8.15
N VAL A 152 -13.09 9.26 8.44
CA VAL A 152 -12.33 10.35 7.81
C VAL A 152 -11.17 10.75 8.72
N ILE A 153 -9.95 10.80 8.17
CA ILE A 153 -8.81 11.39 8.87
C ILE A 153 -9.07 12.89 8.96
N THR A 154 -9.32 13.37 10.17
CA THR A 154 -9.43 14.79 10.47
C THR A 154 -8.05 15.24 10.94
N LEU A 155 -7.24 15.76 10.03
CA LEU A 155 -6.03 16.47 10.44
C LEU A 155 -6.49 17.78 11.09
N GLU A 156 -6.26 17.93 12.39
CA GLU A 156 -6.51 19.19 13.08
C GLU A 156 -5.33 20.15 12.81
N PRO A 157 -5.57 21.38 12.32
CA PRO A 157 -4.53 22.37 12.22
C PRO A 157 -4.05 22.74 13.64
N GLN A 158 -2.75 22.78 13.86
CA GLN A 158 -2.15 23.25 15.11
C GLN A 158 -1.71 24.72 15.01
N GLN A 159 -1.08 25.11 13.90
CA GLN A 159 -0.60 26.48 13.70
C GLN A 159 -0.45 26.82 12.21
N ILE A 160 -0.65 28.08 11.83
CA ILE A 160 -0.23 28.58 10.51
C ILE A 160 1.19 29.13 10.62
N LEU A 161 2.11 28.57 9.83
CA LEU A 161 3.53 28.95 9.84
C LEU A 161 3.82 30.13 8.91
N ASP A 162 3.16 30.18 7.75
CA ASP A 162 3.41 31.17 6.70
C ASP A 162 2.19 31.35 5.79
N THR A 163 2.11 32.48 5.08
CA THR A 163 1.05 32.75 4.10
C THR A 163 1.64 33.21 2.76
N ARG A 164 1.08 32.74 1.65
CA ARG A 164 1.51 33.11 0.30
C ARG A 164 0.34 33.31 -0.63
N TRP A 165 0.54 34.15 -1.64
CA TRP A 165 -0.41 34.34 -2.73
C TRP A 165 0.06 33.62 -3.98
N ILE A 166 -0.79 32.78 -4.58
CA ILE A 166 -0.53 32.10 -5.85
C ILE A 166 -1.54 32.56 -6.89
N LYS A 167 -1.04 32.81 -8.11
CA LYS A 167 -1.89 33.02 -9.28
C LYS A 167 -2.29 31.66 -9.87
N ARG A 168 -3.57 31.29 -9.83
CA ARG A 168 -4.11 30.08 -10.45
C ARG A 168 -5.09 30.49 -11.55
N GLY A 169 -4.64 30.47 -12.80
CA GLY A 169 -5.40 31.03 -13.92
C GLY A 169 -5.47 32.56 -13.83
N ASP A 170 -6.69 33.11 -13.83
CA ASP A 170 -6.92 34.56 -13.76
C ASP A 170 -7.17 35.10 -12.33
N THR A 171 -7.19 34.21 -11.33
CA THR A 171 -7.45 34.57 -9.94
C THR A 171 -6.21 34.40 -9.05
N PHE A 172 -6.11 35.27 -8.04
CA PHE A 172 -5.13 35.16 -6.97
C PHE A 172 -5.79 34.47 -5.78
N MET A 173 -5.21 33.37 -5.31
CA MET A 173 -5.66 32.65 -4.13
C MET A 173 -4.61 32.76 -3.03
N GLU A 174 -5.06 32.96 -1.80
CA GLU A 174 -4.23 32.90 -0.61
C GLU A 174 -4.11 31.46 -0.12
N GLU A 175 -2.89 30.99 0.03
CA GLU A 175 -2.58 29.71 0.67
C GLU A 175 -1.86 29.96 1.99
N SER A 176 -2.27 29.21 3.01
CA SER A 176 -1.66 29.19 4.33
C SER A 176 -0.89 27.90 4.54
N LEU A 177 0.34 28.00 5.04
CA LEU A 177 1.16 26.85 5.42
C LEU A 177 0.69 26.33 6.77
N VAL A 178 -0.05 25.24 6.75
CA VAL A 178 -0.64 24.63 7.94
C VAL A 178 0.32 23.62 8.54
N HIS A 179 0.69 23.85 9.79
CA HIS A 179 1.25 22.83 10.67
C HIS A 179 0.10 22.02 11.27
N TRP A 180 0.12 20.72 11.03
CA TRP A 180 -0.91 19.79 11.49
C TRP A 180 -0.53 19.20 12.84
N LYS A 181 -1.51 19.07 13.73
CA LYS A 181 -1.35 18.43 15.03
C LYS A 181 -0.85 16.99 14.87
N HIS A 182 0.11 16.59 15.71
CA HIS A 182 0.77 15.27 15.67
C HIS A 182 1.64 14.98 14.43
N LEU A 183 1.94 15.99 13.59
CA LEU A 183 2.89 15.86 12.49
C LEU A 183 4.07 16.82 12.69
N PRO A 184 5.31 16.44 12.32
CA PRO A 184 6.46 17.33 12.45
C PRO A 184 6.34 18.54 11.48
N HIS A 185 7.02 19.64 11.79
CA HIS A 185 7.00 20.87 10.98
C HIS A 185 7.36 20.64 9.49
N GLU A 186 8.22 19.65 9.19
CA GLU A 186 8.60 19.27 7.82
C GLU A 186 7.43 18.72 6.98
N LYS A 187 6.33 18.31 7.63
CA LYS A 187 5.12 17.80 6.99
C LYS A 187 4.03 18.86 6.85
N ALA A 188 4.32 20.13 7.13
CA ALA A 188 3.38 21.21 6.90
C ALA A 188 2.99 21.28 5.41
N THR A 189 1.71 21.51 5.13
CA THR A 189 1.17 21.61 3.77
C THR A 189 0.58 22.99 3.51
N TRP A 190 0.69 23.45 2.26
CA TRP A 190 0.02 24.65 1.81
C TRP A 190 -1.42 24.30 1.45
N GLU A 191 -2.37 24.84 2.20
CA GLU A 191 -3.81 24.68 1.94
C GLU A 191 -4.43 26.06 1.67
N SER A 192 -5.58 26.09 0.99
CA SER A 192 -6.28 27.35 0.73
C SER A 192 -6.83 27.94 2.03
N THR A 193 -6.57 29.24 2.27
CA THR A 193 -7.02 29.93 3.48
C THR A 193 -8.55 29.85 3.63
N ASP A 194 -9.29 30.02 2.53
CA ASP A 194 -10.75 29.90 2.53
C ASP A 194 -11.23 28.51 2.95
N THR A 195 -10.55 27.46 2.47
CA THR A 195 -10.90 26.08 2.82
C THR A 195 -10.62 25.75 4.28
N ILE A 196 -9.52 26.25 4.84
CA ILE A 196 -9.17 26.07 6.25
C ILE A 196 -10.17 26.81 7.13
N CYS A 197 -10.48 28.07 6.83
CA CYS A 197 -11.44 28.87 7.60
C CYS A 197 -12.84 28.24 7.61
N HIS A 198 -13.27 27.66 6.48
CA HIS A 198 -14.56 26.97 6.40
C HIS A 198 -14.56 25.61 7.12
N GLN A 199 -13.46 24.85 7.06
CA GLN A 199 -13.38 23.52 7.69
C GLN A 199 -13.09 23.57 9.20
N PHE A 200 -12.36 24.59 9.65
CA PHE A 200 -11.94 24.77 11.03
C PHE A 200 -12.25 26.19 11.51
N PRO A 201 -13.55 26.54 11.68
CA PRO A 201 -13.94 27.89 12.09
C PRO A 201 -13.47 28.27 13.51
N HIS A 202 -13.17 27.28 14.35
CA HIS A 202 -12.64 27.50 15.70
C HIS A 202 -11.10 27.66 15.74
N LEU A 203 -10.44 27.68 14.58
CA LEU A 203 -9.00 27.90 14.50
C LEU A 203 -8.67 29.38 14.74
N MET A 204 -8.82 29.83 15.98
CA MET A 204 -8.41 31.17 16.43
C MET A 204 -6.88 31.20 16.49
N LEU A 205 -6.27 31.65 15.40
CA LEU A 205 -4.83 31.92 15.33
C LEU A 205 -4.60 33.36 15.79
N GLU A 206 -4.27 33.50 17.06
CA GLU A 206 -4.11 34.80 17.74
C GLU A 206 -3.02 35.70 17.15
N ASP A 207 -2.16 35.23 16.24
CA ASP A 207 -1.04 36.05 15.75
C ASP A 207 -1.05 36.42 14.26
N LYS A 208 -1.92 35.83 13.43
CA LYS A 208 -1.99 36.16 11.98
C LYS A 208 -3.40 36.00 11.41
N HIS A 209 -4.35 36.76 11.94
CA HIS A 209 -5.62 36.97 11.25
C HIS A 209 -5.38 37.59 9.87
N PRO A 210 -5.95 37.04 8.78
CA PRO A 210 -6.17 37.81 7.58
C PRO A 210 -7.18 38.88 7.97
N LEU A 211 -6.69 40.10 8.23
CA LEU A 211 -7.55 41.24 8.46
C LEU A 211 -8.53 41.30 7.29
N HIS A 212 -9.82 41.17 7.61
CA HIS A 212 -10.91 41.50 6.71
C HIS A 212 -10.96 43.02 6.58
N GLY A 213 -9.92 43.56 5.95
CA GLY A 213 -9.67 44.96 5.78
C GLY A 213 -8.86 45.12 4.52
N VAL A 214 -9.36 45.96 3.62
CA VAL A 214 -8.71 46.41 2.40
C VAL A 214 -7.38 47.09 2.78
N GLY A 215 -6.36 46.27 3.04
CA GLY A 215 -5.02 46.70 3.35
C GLY A 215 -4.25 46.80 2.04
N ASN A 216 -3.78 48.00 1.72
CA ASN A 216 -2.90 48.30 0.58
C ASN A 216 -1.50 47.65 0.71
N GLY A 217 -1.44 46.35 1.01
CA GLY A 217 -0.24 45.54 0.92
C GLY A 217 -0.11 45.03 -0.50
N LYS A 218 0.69 45.71 -1.32
CA LYS A 218 1.08 45.23 -2.65
C LYS A 218 1.53 43.75 -2.53
N PRO A 219 1.18 42.87 -3.49
CA PRO A 219 1.58 41.48 -3.43
C PRO A 219 3.11 41.43 -3.33
N ARG A 220 3.63 40.80 -2.27
CA ARG A 220 5.04 40.43 -2.20
C ARG A 220 5.28 39.46 -3.35
N ARG A 221 5.80 39.97 -4.47
CA ARG A 221 6.36 39.15 -5.53
C ARG A 221 7.34 38.20 -4.86
N SER A 222 7.19 36.91 -5.08
CA SER A 222 8.22 35.97 -4.65
C SER A 222 9.51 36.37 -5.35
N CYS A 223 10.43 37.03 -4.65
CA CYS A 223 11.77 37.33 -5.13
C CYS A 223 12.60 36.04 -5.13
N ARG A 224 12.12 34.98 -5.78
CA ARG A 224 12.99 33.87 -6.16
C ARG A 224 13.70 34.33 -7.42
N THR A 225 14.83 35.00 -7.24
CA THR A 225 15.81 35.07 -8.32
C THR A 225 16.20 33.63 -8.67
N PRO A 226 16.09 33.20 -9.94
CA PRO A 226 16.59 31.90 -10.34
C PRO A 226 18.09 31.88 -10.00
N ARG A 227 18.50 31.02 -9.07
CA ARG A 227 19.91 30.70 -8.88
C ARG A 227 20.27 29.67 -9.95
N PRO A 228 21.13 30.00 -10.93
CA PRO A 228 21.57 29.01 -11.90
C PRO A 228 22.32 27.90 -11.17
N ASN A 229 22.10 26.67 -11.60
CA ASN A 229 22.77 25.51 -11.05
C ASN A 229 24.26 25.56 -11.45
N SER A 230 25.17 25.60 -10.48
CA SER A 230 26.61 25.79 -10.72
C SER A 230 27.25 24.67 -11.54
N ARG A 231 26.53 23.56 -11.74
CA ARG A 231 26.96 22.40 -12.54
C ARG A 231 26.88 22.61 -14.05
N TYR A 232 26.30 23.72 -14.51
CA TYR A 232 26.09 24.04 -15.94
C TYR A 232 26.60 25.44 -16.30
N MET A 233 27.58 25.94 -15.53
CA MET A 233 28.25 27.22 -15.77
C MET A 233 29.73 26.96 -16.05
N ASP A 234 29.99 26.20 -17.11
CA ASP A 234 31.28 26.07 -17.79
C ASP A 234 31.04 26.22 -19.30
#